data_AF-A0A6L8I7X8-F1
#
_entry.id   AF-A0A6L8I7X8-F1
#
_cell.length_a   1.000
_cell.length_b   1.000
_cell.length_c   1.000
_cell.angle_alpha   90.00
_cell.angle_beta   90.00
_cell.angle_gamma   90.00
#
_symmetry.space_group_name_H-M   'P 1'
#
loop_
_entity.id
_entity.type
_entity.pdbx_description
1 polymer ?
#
loop_
_entity_poly.entity_id
_entity_poly.type
_entity_poly.pdbx_seq_one_letter_code
_entity_poly.pdbx_strand_id
1 'polypeptide(L)' 'MAKRWYSVSVLSNFEKKVAEQIRHAVEDAGLQEEIEEVLVPTEEVIEIRRGKKVTAERRFMPGYVLIRMD' A
#
# COMPACT_ATOMS: atom_id res chain seq x y z
N MET A 1 -22.92 2.32 -1.85
CA MET A 1 -22.95 1.43 -3.01
C MET A 1 -22.14 0.20 -2.62
N ALA A 2 -21.63 -0.62 -3.54
CA ALA A 2 -20.75 -1.73 -3.14
C ALA A 2 -19.31 -1.26 -3.31
N LYS A 3 -18.58 -1.17 -2.20
CA LYS A 3 -17.17 -0.80 -2.16
C LYS A 3 -16.34 -1.71 -3.06
N ARG A 4 -15.57 -1.11 -3.96
CA ARG A 4 -14.71 -1.80 -4.93
C ARG A 4 -13.25 -1.56 -4.62
N TRP A 5 -12.44 -2.52 -5.03
CA TRP A 5 -11.00 -2.41 -4.99
C TRP A 5 -10.49 -1.93 -6.35
N TYR A 6 -9.65 -0.90 -6.32
CA TYR A 6 -8.95 -0.36 -7.47
C TYR A 6 -7.45 -0.57 -7.30
N SER A 7 -6.77 -0.93 -8.38
CA SER A 7 -5.32 -1.05 -8.42
C SER A 7 -4.72 0.16 -9.13
N VAL A 8 -3.85 0.89 -8.46
CA VAL A 8 -3.10 2.02 -9.01
C VAL A 8 -1.69 1.55 -9.34
N SER A 9 -1.31 1.68 -10.61
CA SER A 9 0.08 1.45 -11.04
C SER A 9 0.93 2.65 -10.65
N VAL A 10 2.03 2.39 -9.96
CA VAL A 10 2.96 3.40 -9.43
C VAL A 10 4.39 3.00 -9.74
N LEU A 11 5.31 3.97 -9.64
CA LEU A 11 6.73 3.69 -9.82
C LEU A 11 7.25 2.78 -8.70
N SER A 12 7.94 1.71 -9.08
CA SER A 12 8.62 0.80 -8.15
C SER A 12 9.54 1.59 -7.20
N ASN A 13 9.49 1.27 -5.90
CA ASN A 13 10.16 1.97 -4.78
C ASN A 13 9.44 3.19 -4.21
N PHE A 14 8.42 3.70 -4.89
CA PHE A 14 7.63 4.82 -4.37
C PHE A 14 6.29 4.39 -3.81
N GLU A 15 5.95 3.09 -3.78
CA GLU A 15 4.61 2.62 -3.42
C GLU A 15 4.20 3.07 -2.00
N LYS A 16 5.10 2.93 -1.02
CA LYS A 16 4.87 3.41 0.35
C LYS A 16 4.65 4.92 0.39
N LYS A 17 5.50 5.69 -0.32
CA LYS A 17 5.40 7.16 -0.37
C LYS A 17 4.10 7.61 -1.04
N VAL A 18 3.72 6.98 -2.14
CA VAL A 18 2.50 7.28 -2.88
C VAL A 18 1.27 6.91 -2.04
N ALA A 19 1.28 5.79 -1.33
CA ALA A 19 0.20 5.44 -0.41
C ALA A 19 0.01 6.50 0.69
N GLU A 20 1.08 6.97 1.33
CA GLU A 20 0.99 8.08 2.30
C GLU A 20 0.48 9.37 1.66
N GLN A 21 0.99 9.74 0.48
CA GLN A 21 0.54 10.93 -0.24
C GLN A 21 -0.95 10.86 -0.60
N ILE A 22 -1.44 9.68 -1.01
CA ILE A 22 -2.86 9.48 -1.28
C ILE A 22 -3.66 9.67 0.01
N ARG A 23 -3.24 9.09 1.15
CA ARG A 23 -3.95 9.29 2.42
C ARG A 23 -4.03 10.75 2.84
N HIS A 24 -2.92 11.48 2.73
CA HIS A 24 -2.90 12.92 2.99
C HIS A 24 -3.81 13.69 2.03
N ALA A 25 -3.75 13.40 0.73
CA ALA A 25 -4.61 14.06 -0.25
C ALA A 25 -6.10 13.77 -0.03
N VAL A 26 -6.45 12.56 0.42
CA VAL A 26 -7.82 12.16 0.79
C VAL A 26 -8.30 12.97 1.99
N GLU A 27 -7.45 13.12 3.01
CA GLU A 27 -7.74 13.91 4.21
C GLU A 27 -7.90 15.40 3.86
N ASP A 28 -6.97 15.97 3.09
CA ASP A 28 -7.00 17.37 2.66
C ASP A 28 -8.23 17.68 1.79
N ALA A 29 -8.65 16.74 0.95
CA ALA A 29 -9.81 16.87 0.07
C ALA A 29 -11.15 16.53 0.76
N GLY A 30 -11.13 16.03 2.00
CA GLY A 30 -12.34 15.56 2.70
C GLY A 30 -13.00 14.35 2.04
N LEU A 31 -12.24 13.53 1.31
CA LEU A 31 -12.74 12.36 0.56
C LEU A 31 -12.68 11.05 1.36
N GLN A 32 -12.57 11.15 2.69
CA GLN A 32 -12.44 10.00 3.59
C GLN A 32 -13.69 9.09 3.58
N GLU A 33 -14.84 9.63 3.18
CA GLU A 33 -16.08 8.86 3.02
C GLU A 33 -16.06 8.00 1.74
N GLU A 34 -15.39 8.48 0.69
CA GLU A 34 -15.30 7.81 -0.61
C GLU A 34 -14.11 6.84 -0.66
N ILE A 35 -12.98 7.19 -0.04
CA ILE A 35 -11.74 6.40 -0.01
C ILE A 35 -11.51 5.90 1.41
N GLU A 36 -11.78 4.61 1.61
CA GLU A 36 -11.75 4.02 2.95
C GLU A 36 -10.38 3.46 3.32
N GLU A 37 -9.69 2.84 2.35
CA GLU A 37 -8.44 2.12 2.65
C GLU A 37 -7.44 2.20 1.50
N VAL A 38 -6.17 2.44 1.85
CA VAL A 38 -5.04 2.46 0.92
C VAL A 38 -3.99 1.48 1.41
N LEU A 39 -3.78 0.41 0.65
CA LEU A 39 -2.92 -0.73 0.99
C LEU A 39 -1.78 -0.89 -0.01
N VAL A 40 -0.57 -1.14 0.52
CA VAL A 40 0.60 -1.48 -0.29
C VAL A 40 0.81 -3.00 -0.19
N PRO A 41 0.85 -3.73 -1.31
CA PRO A 41 1.03 -5.19 -1.34
C PRO A 41 2.48 -5.58 -0.99
N THR A 42 2.77 -5.62 0.32
CA THR A 42 4.04 -6.09 0.90
C THR A 42 3.80 -7.27 1.84
N GLU A 43 4.63 -8.30 1.75
CA GLU A 43 4.63 -9.44 2.66
C GLU A 43 5.85 -9.39 3.58
N GLU A 44 5.66 -9.67 4.86
CA GLU A 44 6.76 -9.86 5.80
C GLU A 44 7.34 -11.27 5.63
N VAL A 45 8.58 -11.37 5.17
CA VAL A 45 9.31 -12.63 5.08
C VAL A 45 10.36 -12.71 6.18
N ILE A 46 10.51 -13.90 6.76
CA ILE A 46 11.54 -14.14 7.76
C ILE A 46 12.78 -14.66 7.03
N GLU A 47 13.79 -13.82 6.85
CA GLU A 47 15.09 -14.24 6.33
C GLU A 47 16.00 -14.68 7.47
N ILE A 48 16.72 -15.79 7.28
CA ILE A 48 17.78 -16.20 8.20
C ILE A 48 19.09 -15.62 7.68
N ARG A 49 19.57 -14.54 8.29
CA ARG A 49 20.89 -13.96 8.00
C ARG A 49 21.83 -14.21 9.16
N ARG A 50 22.95 -14.89 8.90
CA ARG A 50 24.01 -15.19 9.90
C ARG A 50 23.47 -15.86 11.18
N GLY A 51 22.53 -16.80 11.01
CA GLY A 51 21.91 -17.54 12.12
C GLY A 51 20.88 -16.76 12.94
N LYS A 52 20.60 -15.49 12.62
CA LYS A 52 19.54 -14.70 13.25
C LYS A 52 18.34 -14.57 12.32
N LYS A 53 17.13 -14.69 12.88
CA LYS A 53 15.88 -14.40 12.18
C LYS A 53 15.78 -12.88 12.01
N VAL A 54 15.73 -12.41 10.77
CA VAL A 54 15.52 -11.02 10.42
C VAL A 54 14.20 -10.94 9.68
N THR A 55 13.28 -10.11 10.18
CA THR A 55 12.06 -9.77 9.45
C THR A 55 12.45 -8.82 8.31
N ALA A 56 12.24 -9.25 7.08
CA ALA A 56 12.45 -8.45 5.89
C ALA A 56 11.12 -8.28 5.17
N GLU A 57 10.79 -7.07 4.74
CA GLU A 57 9.60 -6.85 3.93
C GLU A 57 9.92 -7.17 2.47
N ARG A 58 9.23 -8.15 1.88
CA ARG A 58 9.29 -8.47 0.46
C ARG A 58 8.05 -7.97 -0.24
N ARG A 59 8.23 -7.22 -1.32
CA ARG A 59 7.11 -6.75 -2.16
C ARG A 59 6.75 -7.85 -3.14
N PHE A 60 5.50 -8.31 -3.12
CA PHE A 60 5.03 -9.36 -4.03
C PHE A 60 4.38 -8.80 -5.30
N MET A 61 3.85 -7.57 -5.24
CA MET A 61 3.38 -6.80 -6.40
C MET A 61 4.07 -5.43 -6.43
N PRO A 62 5.34 -5.36 -6.89
CA PRO A 62 6.02 -4.08 -7.00
C PRO A 62 5.33 -3.19 -8.05
N GLY A 63 5.19 -1.91 -7.74
CA GLY A 63 4.56 -0.92 -8.58
C GLY A 63 3.03 -0.89 -8.50
N TYR A 64 2.42 -1.46 -7.46
CA TYR A 64 0.97 -1.40 -7.26
C TYR A 64 0.60 -0.87 -5.89
N VAL A 65 -0.47 -0.08 -5.84
CA VAL A 65 -1.17 0.33 -4.62
C VAL A 65 -2.63 -0.04 -4.77
N LEU A 66 -3.22 -0.64 -3.75
CA LEU A 66 -4.62 -1.02 -3.72
C LEU A 66 -5.41 0.02 -2.95
N ILE A 67 -6.54 0.44 -3.51
CA ILE A 67 -7.41 1.44 -2.91
C ILE A 67 -8.83 0.86 -2.83
N ARG A 68 -9.45 0.92 -1.66
CA ARG A 68 -10.86 0.59 -1.46
C ARG A 68 -11.68 1.87 -1.51
N MET A 69 -12.61 1.94 -2.47
CA MET A 69 -13.45 3.11 -2.70
C MET A 69 -14.90 2.67 -2.92
N ASP A 70 -15.88 3.47 -2.49
CA ASP A 70 -17.32 3.24 -2.80
C ASP A 70 -17.75 3.86 -4.14
#